data_AF-A0A7J8M0W4-F1
#
_entry.id   AF-A0A7J8M0W4-F1
#
_cell.length_a   1.000
_cell.length_b   1.000
_cell.length_c   1.000
_cell.angle_alpha   90.00
_cell.angle_beta   90.00
_cell.angle_gamma   90.00
#
_symmetry.space_group_name_H-M   'P 1'
#
loop_
_entity.id
_entity.type
_entity.pdbx_description
1 polymer ?
#
loop_
_entity_poly.entity_id
_entity_poly.type
_entity_poly.pdbx_seq_one_letter_code
_entity_poly.pdbx_strand_id
1 'polypeptide(L)'
;MFKGIYNGKQHHVSDIATVLSRAWNAGVDRIIVTGGSLEESKEALAIAETDGLFIGGFSAQLECTQLDAKLVLFLETLSLEFEESGDPEKHFQGLLALAKEGIQKGKVVAIGECGLDYDRLHFCPPEVQKKYFEKQFELAYATKLPMFLHMRAAAEDFCEIMERNIN
;
A
#
# COMPACT_ATOMS: atom_id res chain seq x y z
N MET A 1 4.08 -3.45 -14.86
CA MET A 1 4.02 -2.43 -15.92
C MET A 1 5.13 -1.40 -15.82
N PHE A 2 5.23 -0.55 -14.78
CA PHE A 2 6.26 0.51 -14.72
C PHE A 2 7.72 0.03 -14.59
N LYS A 3 7.94 -1.24 -14.19
CA LYS A 3 9.25 -1.92 -14.31
C LYS A 3 9.55 -2.41 -15.75
N GLY A 4 8.65 -2.15 -16.70
CA GLY A 4 8.69 -2.61 -18.09
C GLY A 4 8.41 -4.09 -18.31
N ILE A 5 7.88 -4.76 -17.29
CA ILE A 5 7.46 -6.16 -17.32
C ILE A 5 5.96 -6.25 -17.56
N TYR A 6 5.56 -7.03 -18.57
CA TYR A 6 4.18 -7.32 -18.95
C TYR A 6 4.03 -8.83 -19.14
N ASN A 7 3.09 -9.45 -18.43
CA ASN A 7 2.86 -10.90 -18.48
C ASN A 7 4.16 -11.73 -18.36
N GLY A 8 5.05 -11.32 -17.44
CA GLY A 8 6.35 -11.96 -17.19
C GLY A 8 7.45 -11.69 -18.21
N LYS A 9 7.20 -10.91 -19.27
CA LYS A 9 8.19 -10.58 -20.30
C LYS A 9 8.68 -9.13 -20.16
N GLN A 10 9.97 -8.91 -20.34
CA GLN A 10 10.57 -7.58 -20.37
C GLN A 10 10.33 -6.94 -21.74
N HIS A 11 9.66 -5.79 -21.78
CA HIS A 11 9.38 -5.04 -23.01
C HIS A 11 10.15 -3.72 -23.11
N HIS A 12 10.44 -3.09 -21.97
CA HIS A 12 11.26 -1.88 -21.89
C HIS A 12 11.98 -1.84 -20.54
N VAL A 13 13.00 -1.01 -20.35
CA VAL A 13 13.60 -0.81 -19.02
C VAL A 13 12.61 -0.16 -18.06
N SER A 14 12.84 -0.28 -16.75
CA SER A 14 12.02 0.41 -15.75
C SER A 14 11.99 1.92 -16.04
N ASP A 15 10.78 2.49 -16.10
CA ASP A 15 10.55 3.89 -16.45
C ASP A 15 9.81 4.66 -15.34
N ILE A 16 9.76 4.11 -14.11
CA ILE A 16 9.14 4.74 -12.94
C ILE A 16 9.61 6.18 -12.74
N ALA A 17 10.91 6.46 -12.82
CA ALA A 17 11.46 7.81 -12.64
C ALA A 17 10.89 8.80 -13.69
N THR A 18 10.75 8.35 -14.93
CA THR A 18 10.15 9.16 -16.01
C THR A 18 8.65 9.36 -15.80
N VAL A 19 7.93 8.33 -15.32
CA VAL A 19 6.51 8.41 -14.96
C VAL A 19 6.30 9.45 -13.85
N LEU A 20 7.10 9.39 -12.78
CA LEU A 20 7.05 10.34 -11.67
C LEU A 20 7.39 11.75 -12.13
N SER A 21 8.43 11.94 -12.94
CA SER A 21 8.78 13.25 -13.52
C SER A 21 7.62 13.85 -14.33
N ARG A 22 6.90 13.04 -15.11
CA ARG A 22 5.70 13.51 -15.82
C ARG A 22 4.58 13.91 -14.88
N ALA A 23 4.36 13.17 -13.79
CA ALA A 23 3.36 13.51 -12.79
C ALA A 23 3.67 14.85 -12.11
N TRP A 24 4.92 15.06 -11.70
CA TRP A 24 5.38 16.32 -11.10
C TRP A 24 5.26 17.50 -12.06
N ASN A 25 5.67 17.33 -13.32
CA ASN A 25 5.53 18.36 -14.35
C ASN A 25 4.06 18.69 -14.69
N ALA A 26 3.14 17.77 -14.42
CA ALA A 26 1.70 17.97 -14.57
C ALA A 26 1.03 18.62 -13.35
N GLY A 27 1.80 18.93 -12.28
CA GLY A 27 1.29 19.57 -11.06
C GLY A 27 0.74 18.59 -10.03
N VAL A 28 1.13 17.31 -10.07
CA VAL A 28 0.86 16.40 -8.94
C VAL A 28 1.80 16.79 -7.79
N ASP A 29 1.26 17.02 -6.58
CA ASP A 29 2.08 17.44 -5.43
C ASP A 29 2.50 16.28 -4.51
N ARG A 30 1.68 15.22 -4.51
CA ARG A 30 1.80 14.05 -3.63
C ARG A 30 1.35 12.81 -4.37
N ILE A 31 2.07 11.72 -4.17
CA ILE A 31 1.69 10.40 -4.66
C ILE A 31 1.61 9.48 -3.46
N ILE A 32 0.52 8.71 -3.43
CA ILE A 32 0.35 7.60 -2.52
C ILE A 32 0.63 6.32 -3.31
N VAL A 33 1.70 5.62 -2.95
CA VAL A 33 1.99 4.30 -3.52
C VAL A 33 1.25 3.26 -2.70
N THR A 34 0.57 2.34 -3.38
CA THR A 34 -0.09 1.19 -2.77
C THR A 34 0.83 -0.03 -2.88
N GLY A 35 1.09 -0.73 -1.77
CA GLY A 35 1.51 -2.13 -1.85
C GLY A 35 0.33 -3.02 -2.22
N GLY A 36 0.56 -4.31 -2.46
CA GLY A 36 -0.44 -5.36 -2.64
C GLY A 36 -0.17 -6.60 -1.76
N SER A 37 0.90 -6.62 -0.98
CA SER A 37 1.24 -7.71 -0.05
C SER A 37 2.30 -7.20 0.92
N LEU A 38 2.82 -8.05 1.81
CA LEU A 38 3.99 -7.66 2.61
C LEU A 38 5.20 -7.35 1.72
N GLU A 39 5.42 -8.12 0.65
CA GLU A 39 6.55 -7.90 -0.26
C GLU A 39 6.33 -6.66 -1.14
N GLU A 40 5.15 -6.51 -1.74
CA GLU A 40 4.86 -5.32 -2.54
C GLU A 40 4.84 -4.04 -1.68
N SER A 41 4.47 -4.14 -0.39
CA SER A 41 4.59 -3.03 0.55
C SER A 41 6.04 -2.60 0.80
N LYS A 42 6.98 -3.56 0.86
CA LYS A 42 8.42 -3.24 0.94
C LYS A 42 8.91 -2.56 -0.33
N GLU A 43 8.47 -3.05 -1.50
CA GLU A 43 8.80 -2.41 -2.77
C GLU A 43 8.25 -0.98 -2.86
N ALA A 44 7.00 -0.79 -2.42
CA ALA A 44 6.36 0.52 -2.39
C ALA A 44 7.06 1.47 -1.39
N LEU A 45 7.52 0.98 -0.24
CA LEU A 45 8.37 1.74 0.68
C LEU A 45 9.68 2.15 0.03
N ALA A 46 10.35 1.21 -0.67
CA ALA A 46 11.58 1.52 -1.39
C ALA A 46 11.35 2.60 -2.46
N ILE A 47 10.22 2.58 -3.17
CA ILE A 47 9.86 3.65 -4.12
C ILE A 47 9.65 4.97 -3.38
N ALA A 48 8.90 4.98 -2.26
CA ALA A 48 8.67 6.19 -1.48
C ALA A 48 9.97 6.76 -0.84
N GLU A 49 10.99 5.93 -0.65
CA GLU A 49 12.30 6.33 -0.15
C GLU A 49 13.21 6.94 -1.23
N THR A 50 12.91 6.74 -2.52
CA THR A 50 13.71 7.32 -3.62
C THR A 50 13.52 8.84 -3.81
N ASP A 51 12.84 9.51 -2.88
CA ASP A 51 12.55 10.95 -2.88
C ASP A 51 13.76 11.83 -3.28
N GLY A 52 13.53 12.71 -4.26
CA GLY A 52 14.34 13.89 -4.54
C GLY A 52 15.64 13.72 -5.35
N LEU A 53 16.14 12.51 -5.63
CA LEU A 53 17.46 12.36 -6.27
C LEU A 53 17.47 12.62 -7.80
N PHE A 54 16.31 12.73 -8.44
CA PHE A 54 16.18 12.79 -9.90
C PHE A 54 15.36 13.98 -10.42
N ILE A 55 15.54 15.18 -9.84
CA ILE A 55 15.35 16.41 -10.64
C ILE A 55 16.72 16.76 -11.22
N GLY A 56 17.00 16.20 -12.41
CA GLY A 56 18.24 16.45 -13.13
C GLY A 56 18.46 17.95 -13.37
N GLY A 57 19.66 18.41 -13.05
CA GLY A 57 20.30 19.54 -13.74
C GLY A 57 20.00 20.97 -13.26
N PHE A 58 19.17 21.19 -12.24
CA PHE A 58 19.04 22.52 -11.64
C PHE A 58 19.28 22.47 -10.13
N SER A 59 20.49 22.88 -9.75
CA SER A 59 20.74 23.45 -8.42
C SER A 59 19.94 24.75 -8.34
N ALA A 60 18.71 24.65 -7.89
CA ALA A 60 17.98 25.80 -7.38
C ALA A 60 17.75 25.53 -5.90
N GLN A 61 18.56 26.21 -5.10
CA GLN A 61 18.26 26.55 -3.72
C GLN A 61 16.94 27.34 -3.70
N LEU A 62 15.82 26.62 -3.80
CA LEU A 62 14.58 27.03 -3.20
C LEU A 62 14.38 26.08 -2.04
N GLU A 63 13.91 26.61 -0.92
CA GLU A 63 13.22 25.88 0.14
C GLU A 63 11.91 25.30 -0.45
N CYS A 64 12.05 24.50 -1.50
CA CYS A 64 10.99 24.02 -2.37
C CYS A 64 10.47 22.75 -1.73
N THR A 65 9.25 22.84 -1.18
CA THR A 65 8.33 21.74 -0.93
C THR A 65 8.87 20.38 -1.34
N GLN A 66 9.38 19.63 -0.36
CA GLN A 66 9.74 18.23 -0.54
C GLN A 66 8.56 17.56 -1.26
N LEU A 67 8.78 17.09 -2.49
CA LEU A 67 7.84 16.26 -3.22
C LEU A 67 7.77 14.94 -2.44
N ASP A 68 6.86 14.85 -1.48
CA ASP A 68 6.75 13.71 -0.58
C ASP A 68 5.93 12.62 -1.27
N ALA A 69 6.62 11.60 -1.80
CA ALA A 69 5.97 10.32 -2.00
C ALA A 69 5.67 9.72 -0.63
N LYS A 70 4.40 9.41 -0.40
CA LYS A 70 3.91 8.78 0.83
C LYS A 70 3.42 7.37 0.48
N LEU A 71 3.59 6.43 1.40
CA LEU A 71 3.21 5.04 1.28
C LEU A 71 1.93 4.78 2.07
N VAL A 72 0.98 4.07 1.48
CA VAL A 72 -0.01 3.32 2.27
C VAL A 72 0.54 1.91 2.43
N LEU A 73 0.64 1.45 3.66
CA LEU A 73 1.11 0.11 3.95
C LEU A 73 0.02 -0.91 3.78
N PHE A 74 0.23 -1.79 2.81
CA PHE A 74 -0.79 -2.69 2.31
C PHE A 74 -0.95 -3.95 3.12
N LEU A 75 -2.20 -4.41 3.12
CA LEU A 75 -2.66 -5.59 3.78
C LEU A 75 -3.75 -6.26 2.97
N GLU A 76 -3.38 -7.32 2.26
CA GLU A 76 -4.29 -7.97 1.32
C GLU A 76 -5.48 -8.58 2.03
N THR A 77 -6.64 -8.34 1.45
CA THR A 77 -7.88 -9.09 1.71
C THR A 77 -8.21 -10.03 0.55
N LEU A 78 -7.37 -10.03 -0.48
CA LEU A 78 -7.54 -10.75 -1.75
C LEU A 78 -6.62 -11.98 -1.89
N SER A 79 -5.70 -12.21 -0.96
CA SER A 79 -4.82 -13.39 -0.99
C SER A 79 -5.01 -14.28 0.22
N LEU A 80 -4.76 -15.57 -0.01
CA LEU A 80 -4.62 -16.56 1.04
C LEU A 80 -3.29 -16.41 1.79
N GLU A 81 -2.50 -15.34 1.59
CA GLU A 81 -1.14 -15.22 2.14
C GLU A 81 -1.08 -15.42 3.65
N PHE A 82 -2.07 -14.93 4.41
CA PHE A 82 -2.12 -15.22 5.84
C PHE A 82 -2.21 -16.73 6.12
N GLU A 83 -3.02 -17.47 5.36
CA GLU A 83 -3.15 -18.93 5.49
C GLU A 83 -1.95 -19.68 4.88
N GLU A 84 -1.46 -19.25 3.73
CA GLU A 84 -0.32 -19.83 3.01
C GLU A 84 1.01 -19.59 3.73
N SER A 85 1.12 -18.52 4.53
CA SER A 85 2.29 -18.26 5.36
C SER A 85 2.55 -19.35 6.39
N GLY A 86 1.53 -20.16 6.71
CA GLY A 86 1.55 -21.16 7.79
C GLY A 86 1.56 -20.56 9.19
N ASP A 87 1.75 -19.25 9.33
CA ASP A 87 1.78 -18.51 10.59
C ASP A 87 1.21 -17.08 10.39
N PRO A 88 -0.13 -16.94 10.47
CA PRO A 88 -0.83 -15.66 10.33
C PRO A 88 -0.32 -14.57 11.28
N GLU A 89 0.12 -14.96 12.48
CA GLU A 89 0.60 -14.02 13.49
C GLU A 89 1.97 -13.47 13.10
N LYS A 90 2.87 -14.32 12.61
CA LYS A 90 4.16 -13.86 12.08
C LYS A 90 3.98 -12.91 10.89
N HIS A 91 3.04 -13.19 10.00
CA HIS A 91 2.72 -12.30 8.88
C HIS A 91 2.23 -10.94 9.41
N PHE A 92 1.27 -10.94 10.34
CA PHE A 92 0.78 -9.73 11.02
C PHE A 92 1.91 -8.93 11.69
N GLN A 93 2.81 -9.58 12.41
CA GLN A 93 3.96 -8.91 13.05
C GLN A 93 4.93 -8.31 12.03
N GLY A 94 5.12 -8.97 10.88
CA GLY A 94 5.92 -8.43 9.76
C GLY A 94 5.34 -7.13 9.22
N LEU A 95 4.02 -7.06 9.05
CA LEU A 95 3.31 -5.87 8.60
C LEU A 95 3.39 -4.73 9.63
N LEU A 96 3.19 -5.05 10.92
CA LEU A 96 3.32 -4.08 11.99
C LEU A 96 4.75 -3.51 12.09
N ALA A 97 5.76 -4.35 11.92
CA ALA A 97 7.15 -3.93 11.93
C ALA A 97 7.45 -2.99 10.75
N LEU A 98 7.00 -3.33 9.55
CA LEU A 98 7.15 -2.49 8.36
C LEU A 98 6.41 -1.15 8.53
N ALA A 99 5.24 -1.16 9.17
CA ALA A 99 4.51 0.06 9.52
C ALA A 99 5.27 0.96 10.47
N LYS A 100 5.78 0.41 11.56
CA LYS A 100 6.59 1.19 12.50
C LYS A 100 7.84 1.76 11.83
N GLU A 101 8.51 0.97 10.99
CA GLU A 101 9.69 1.42 10.24
C GLU A 101 9.35 2.58 9.30
N GLY A 102 8.33 2.41 8.45
CA GLY A 102 7.98 3.44 7.48
C GLY A 102 7.36 4.69 8.12
N ILE A 103 6.71 4.58 9.29
CA ILE A 103 6.28 5.71 10.11
C ILE A 103 7.50 6.47 10.65
N GLN A 104 8.51 5.77 11.18
CA GLN A 104 9.75 6.40 11.67
C GLN A 104 10.49 7.13 10.55
N LYS A 105 10.42 6.62 9.32
CA LYS A 105 10.98 7.27 8.12
C LYS A 105 10.09 8.38 7.54
N GLY A 106 8.90 8.61 8.10
CA GLY A 106 7.94 9.61 7.61
C GLY A 106 7.31 9.27 6.26
N LYS A 107 7.46 8.03 5.78
CA LYS A 107 6.96 7.58 4.48
C LYS A 107 5.58 6.97 4.57
N VAL A 108 5.26 6.22 5.63
CA VAL A 108 3.95 5.58 5.77
C VAL A 108 2.92 6.56 6.32
N VAL A 109 1.76 6.63 5.67
CA VAL A 109 0.68 7.55 6.06
C VAL A 109 -0.67 6.89 6.30
N ALA A 110 -0.85 5.63 5.92
CA ALA A 110 -2.09 4.92 6.07
C ALA A 110 -1.88 3.40 6.09
N ILE A 111 -2.90 2.68 6.58
CA ILE A 111 -2.99 1.22 6.64
C ILE A 111 -4.00 0.75 5.58
N GLY A 112 -3.58 -0.14 4.69
CA GLY A 112 -4.36 -0.60 3.54
C GLY A 112 -3.57 -0.54 2.22
N GLU A 113 -4.11 -0.89 1.08
CA GLU A 113 -5.50 -1.15 0.78
C GLU A 113 -6.03 -2.45 1.38
N CYS A 114 -7.18 -2.34 2.06
CA CYS A 114 -7.84 -3.49 2.66
C CYS A 114 -9.36 -3.35 2.69
N GLY A 115 -10.08 -4.47 2.64
CA GLY A 115 -11.52 -4.49 2.73
C GLY A 115 -12.11 -5.74 2.11
N LEU A 116 -13.12 -5.61 1.25
CA LEU A 116 -13.82 -6.78 0.69
C LEU A 116 -14.02 -6.66 -0.82
N ASP A 117 -13.86 -7.79 -1.50
CA ASP A 117 -13.93 -7.88 -2.96
C ASP A 117 -14.61 -9.17 -3.43
N TYR A 118 -15.93 -9.09 -3.62
CA TYR A 118 -16.74 -10.25 -4.00
C TYR A 118 -16.74 -10.55 -5.50
N ASP A 119 -16.08 -9.72 -6.32
CA ASP A 119 -15.80 -10.05 -7.73
C ASP A 119 -14.53 -10.91 -7.88
N ARG A 120 -13.84 -11.21 -6.77
CA ARG A 120 -12.53 -11.89 -6.74
C ARG A 120 -12.53 -13.12 -5.83
N LEU A 121 -13.68 -13.74 -5.61
CA LEU A 121 -13.84 -14.92 -4.75
C LEU A 121 -13.05 -16.16 -5.23
N HIS A 122 -12.60 -16.17 -6.48
CA HIS A 122 -11.71 -17.21 -7.01
C HIS A 122 -10.27 -17.10 -6.48
N PHE A 123 -9.88 -15.96 -5.93
CA PHE A 123 -8.59 -15.78 -5.24
C PHE A 123 -8.70 -16.05 -3.74
N CYS A 124 -9.72 -15.49 -3.09
CA CYS A 124 -9.91 -15.60 -1.65
C CYS A 124 -11.40 -15.66 -1.30
N PRO A 125 -11.88 -16.69 -0.57
CA PRO A 125 -13.30 -16.85 -0.26
C PRO A 125 -13.77 -15.78 0.75
N PRO A 126 -15.08 -15.44 0.76
CA PRO A 126 -15.60 -14.31 1.56
C PRO A 126 -15.25 -14.39 3.05
N GLU A 127 -15.29 -15.58 3.63
CA GLU A 127 -15.00 -15.80 5.05
C GLU A 127 -13.57 -15.45 5.42
N VAL A 128 -12.62 -15.74 4.53
CA VAL A 128 -11.21 -15.41 4.73
C VAL A 128 -10.98 -13.90 4.54
N GLN A 129 -11.63 -13.29 3.54
CA GLN A 129 -11.57 -11.84 3.34
C GLN A 129 -12.09 -11.10 4.58
N LYS A 130 -13.28 -11.45 5.09
CA LYS A 130 -13.88 -10.84 6.28
C LYS A 130 -13.00 -10.98 7.51
N LYS A 131 -12.49 -12.20 7.76
CA LYS A 131 -11.61 -12.48 8.90
C LYS A 131 -10.37 -11.60 8.91
N TYR A 132 -9.66 -11.50 7.79
CA TYR A 132 -8.43 -10.72 7.73
C TYR A 132 -8.68 -9.23 7.52
N PHE A 133 -9.80 -8.81 6.92
CA PHE A 133 -10.20 -7.40 6.93
C PHE A 133 -10.37 -6.90 8.38
N GLU A 134 -11.13 -7.63 9.20
CA GLU A 134 -11.37 -7.25 10.60
C GLU A 134 -10.07 -7.27 11.43
N LYS A 135 -9.18 -8.26 11.21
CA LYS A 135 -7.88 -8.34 11.89
C LYS A 135 -7.00 -7.12 11.65
N GLN A 136 -7.11 -6.47 10.50
CA GLN A 136 -6.26 -5.33 10.15
C GLN A 136 -6.63 -4.03 10.86
N PHE A 137 -7.81 -3.92 11.45
CA PHE A 137 -8.13 -2.80 12.32
C PHE A 137 -7.17 -2.76 13.51
N GLU A 138 -6.65 -3.91 13.97
CA GLU A 138 -5.60 -3.94 15.00
C GLU A 138 -4.33 -3.19 14.57
N LEU A 139 -3.97 -3.20 13.29
CA LEU A 139 -2.84 -2.42 12.77
C LEU A 139 -3.14 -0.93 12.76
N ALA A 140 -4.34 -0.54 12.36
CA ALA A 140 -4.80 0.85 12.44
C ALA A 140 -4.80 1.35 13.90
N TYR A 141 -5.31 0.54 14.84
CA TYR A 141 -5.28 0.87 16.26
C TYR A 141 -3.88 0.96 16.85
N ALA A 142 -2.97 0.07 16.46
CA ALA A 142 -1.59 0.06 16.95
C ALA A 142 -0.75 1.22 16.38
N THR A 143 -1.00 1.62 15.13
CA THR A 143 -0.23 2.66 14.43
C THR A 143 -0.85 4.05 14.53
N LYS A 144 -2.13 4.14 14.87
CA LYS A 144 -2.94 5.39 14.87
C LYS A 144 -2.97 6.09 13.50
N LEU A 145 -2.75 5.34 12.44
CA LEU A 145 -2.86 5.82 11.07
C LEU A 145 -4.28 5.64 10.53
N PRO A 146 -4.73 6.50 9.60
CA PRO A 146 -5.98 6.29 8.88
C PRO A 146 -5.91 5.00 8.04
N MET A 147 -7.07 4.42 7.74
CA MET A 147 -7.18 3.28 6.85
C MET A 147 -7.45 3.73 5.40
N PHE A 148 -6.88 3.02 4.43
CA PHE A 148 -7.19 3.14 3.01
C PHE A 148 -7.96 1.88 2.61
N LEU A 149 -9.24 2.04 2.28
CA LEU A 149 -10.18 0.93 2.23
C LEU A 149 -10.56 0.55 0.80
N HIS A 150 -10.78 -0.74 0.57
CA HIS A 150 -11.31 -1.32 -0.68
C HIS A 150 -12.69 -1.91 -0.47
N MET A 151 -13.60 -1.64 -1.39
CA MET A 151 -14.90 -2.30 -1.39
C MET A 151 -15.37 -2.52 -2.81
N ARG A 152 -15.68 -3.78 -3.14
CA ARG A 152 -16.32 -4.15 -4.40
C ARG A 152 -17.33 -5.27 -4.19
N ALA A 153 -18.57 -5.02 -4.63
CA ALA A 153 -19.69 -5.96 -4.56
C ALA A 153 -19.95 -6.57 -3.16
N ALA A 154 -19.51 -5.90 -2.09
CA ALA A 154 -19.50 -6.42 -0.73
C ALA A 154 -19.98 -5.38 0.30
N ALA A 155 -20.86 -4.46 -0.11
CA ALA A 155 -21.20 -3.28 0.69
C ALA A 155 -21.82 -3.59 2.06
N GLU A 156 -22.69 -4.59 2.15
CA GLU A 156 -23.38 -4.96 3.39
C GLU A 156 -22.38 -5.46 4.45
N ASP A 157 -21.63 -6.50 4.13
CA ASP A 157 -20.59 -7.06 5.03
C ASP A 157 -19.48 -6.03 5.34
N PHE A 158 -19.13 -5.18 4.38
CA PHE A 158 -18.12 -4.14 4.57
C PHE A 158 -18.59 -3.12 5.62
N CYS A 159 -19.81 -2.60 5.49
CA CYS A 159 -20.38 -1.65 6.44
C CYS A 159 -20.53 -2.28 7.83
N GLU A 160 -20.97 -3.54 7.92
CA GLU A 160 -21.10 -4.25 9.20
C GLU A 160 -19.75 -4.35 9.94
N ILE A 161 -18.67 -4.70 9.24
CA ILE A 161 -17.33 -4.78 9.84
C ILE A 161 -16.84 -3.39 10.26
N MET A 162 -17.07 -2.36 9.45
CA MET A 162 -16.71 -0.97 9.78
C MET A 162 -17.42 -0.51 11.06
N GLU A 163 -18.74 -0.74 11.18
CA GLU A 163 -19.53 -0.32 12.35
C GLU A 163 -19.04 -0.97 13.65
N ARG A 164 -18.63 -2.25 13.59
CA ARG A 164 -18.06 -2.96 14.74
C ARG A 164 -16.72 -2.38 15.21
N ASN A 165 -15.97 -1.72 14.34
CA ASN A 165 -14.59 -1.30 14.57
C ASN A 165 -14.37 0.23 14.51
N ILE A 166 -15.43 1.03 14.66
CA ILE A 166 -15.35 2.51 14.67
C ILE A 166 -15.22 3.11 16.08
N ASN A 167 -15.30 2.29 17.15
CA ASN A 167 -15.33 2.75 18.55
C ASN A 167 -13.97 2.81 19.24
#